data_AF-A0A842LPF4-F1
#
_entry.id   AF-A0A842LPF4-F1
#
_cell.length_a   1.000
_cell.length_b   1.000
_cell.length_c   1.000
_cell.angle_alpha   90.00
_cell.angle_beta   90.00
_cell.angle_gamma   90.00
#
_symmetry.space_group_name_H-M   'P 1'
#
loop_
_entity.id
_entity.type
_entity.pdbx_description
1 polymer ?
#
loop_
_entity_poly.entity_id
_entity_poly.type
_entity_poly.pdbx_seq_one_letter_code
_entity_poly.pdbx_strand_id
1 'polypeptide(L)'
;MRRIDALELQDKLIIIYKGMQQRRSFEKFFGKDRSMENDFLDRLLKMDADDLIRDAIVELEDLIGKESYSHDECSDPFECIVNRESVEYKCRRYGIPGPEGIKLEDVECILSRII
;
A
#
# COMPACT_ATOMS: atom_id res chain seq x y z
N MET A 1 -17.82 7.77 -0.03
CA MET A 1 -16.38 8.13 -0.05
C MET A 1 -16.12 9.19 -1.12
N ARG A 2 -15.37 10.26 -0.83
CA ARG A 2 -14.98 11.24 -1.87
C ARG A 2 -13.80 10.68 -2.67
N ARG A 3 -13.66 11.05 -3.94
CA ARG A 3 -12.55 10.62 -4.81
C ARG A 3 -11.16 10.84 -4.19
N ILE A 4 -10.98 11.98 -3.52
CA ILE A 4 -9.73 12.32 -2.81
C ILE A 4 -9.46 11.35 -1.65
N ASP A 5 -10.50 10.96 -0.90
CA ASP A 5 -10.36 10.02 0.21
C ASP A 5 -10.00 8.62 -0.32
N ALA A 6 -10.56 8.23 -1.47
CA ALA A 6 -10.26 6.96 -2.16
C ALA A 6 -8.81 6.91 -2.66
N LEU A 7 -8.33 8.00 -3.30
CA LEU A 7 -6.94 8.15 -3.73
C LEU A 7 -5.97 8.04 -2.54
N GLU A 8 -6.26 8.76 -1.46
CA GLU A 8 -5.43 8.72 -0.25
C GLU A 8 -5.39 7.32 0.37
N LEU A 9 -6.52 6.62 0.45
CA LEU A 9 -6.56 5.25 0.95
C LEU A 9 -5.79 4.28 0.03
N GLN A 10 -5.96 4.39 -1.28
CA GLN A 10 -5.26 3.54 -2.24
C GLN A 10 -3.74 3.73 -2.13
N ASP A 11 -3.26 4.96 -2.06
CA ASP A 11 -1.85 5.24 -1.87
C ASP A 11 -1.30 4.61 -0.59
N LYS A 12 -2.03 4.74 0.53
CA LYS A 12 -1.63 4.15 1.81
C LYS A 12 -1.61 2.63 1.77
N LEU A 13 -2.58 2.01 1.10
CA LEU A 13 -2.58 0.55 0.87
C LEU A 13 -1.40 0.10 0.00
N ILE A 14 -1.02 0.87 -1.02
CA ILE A 14 0.18 0.59 -1.83
C ILE A 14 1.44 0.67 -0.97
N ILE A 15 1.55 1.66 -0.08
CA ILE A 15 2.69 1.79 0.85
C ILE A 15 2.73 0.56 1.78
N ILE A 16 1.60 0.16 2.36
CA ILE A 16 1.50 -1.06 3.19
C ILE A 16 1.98 -2.28 2.41
N TYR A 17 1.45 -2.49 1.20
CA TYR A 17 1.79 -3.64 0.38
C TYR A 17 3.30 -3.70 0.11
N LYS A 18 3.91 -2.60 -0.33
CA LYS A 18 5.36 -2.54 -0.57
C LYS A 18 6.16 -2.74 0.72
N GLY A 19 5.69 -2.23 1.86
CA GLY A 19 6.31 -2.44 3.17
C GLY A 19 6.30 -3.91 3.61
N MET A 20 5.19 -4.62 3.38
CA MET A 20 5.08 -6.06 3.62
C MET A 20 6.03 -6.86 2.72
N GLN A 21 6.12 -6.51 1.43
CA GLN A 21 7.03 -7.16 0.48
C GLN A 21 8.51 -6.94 0.83
N GLN A 22 8.86 -5.72 1.24
CA GLN A 22 10.22 -5.39 1.70
C GLN A 22 10.58 -6.18 2.95
N ARG A 23 9.67 -6.27 3.94
CA ARG A 23 9.88 -7.09 5.14
C ARG A 23 10.11 -8.56 4.81
N ARG A 24 9.23 -9.17 4.00
CA ARG A 24 9.40 -10.57 3.58
C ARG A 24 10.73 -10.81 2.88
N SER A 25 11.09 -9.91 1.97
CA SER A 25 12.36 -9.99 1.24
C SER A 25 13.53 -9.88 2.21
N PHE A 26 13.50 -8.91 3.11
CA PHE A 26 14.56 -8.70 4.09
C PHE A 26 14.71 -9.90 5.03
N GLU A 27 13.61 -10.39 5.62
CA GLU A 27 13.63 -11.56 6.50
C GLU A 27 14.17 -12.81 5.77
N LYS A 28 13.80 -12.99 4.49
CA LYS A 28 14.27 -14.11 3.67
C LYS A 28 15.79 -14.06 3.40
N PHE A 29 16.36 -12.87 3.20
CA PHE A 29 17.77 -12.74 2.82
C PHE A 29 18.72 -12.47 4.00
N PHE A 30 18.24 -11.80 5.05
CA PHE A 30 19.07 -11.30 6.15
C PHE A 30 18.60 -11.78 7.54
N GLY A 31 17.45 -12.45 7.63
CA GLY A 31 16.83 -12.83 8.89
C GLY A 31 16.09 -11.67 9.57
N LYS A 32 15.65 -11.88 10.82
CA LYS A 32 14.93 -10.86 11.59
C LYS A 32 15.89 -9.77 12.07
N ASP A 33 15.67 -8.53 11.63
CA ASP A 33 16.32 -7.34 12.15
C ASP A 33 15.35 -6.53 13.00
N ARG A 34 15.75 -6.27 14.26
CA ARG A 34 14.96 -5.47 15.21
C ARG A 34 14.89 -3.99 14.82
N SER A 35 15.86 -3.50 14.03
CA SER A 35 15.88 -2.12 13.56
C SER A 35 14.73 -1.79 12.60
N MET A 36 14.14 -2.84 12.00
CA MET A 36 12.98 -2.75 11.13
C MET A 36 11.68 -3.15 11.85
N GLU A 37 11.62 -3.24 13.19
CA GLU A 37 10.37 -3.58 13.90
C GLU A 37 9.23 -2.61 13.58
N ASN A 38 8.08 -3.17 13.21
CA ASN A 38 6.85 -2.45 12.87
C ASN A 38 5.69 -3.40 13.16
N ASP A 39 5.12 -3.25 14.35
CA ASP A 39 4.04 -4.10 14.83
C ASP A 39 2.83 -4.13 13.89
N PHE A 40 2.57 -3.04 13.17
CA PHE A 40 1.45 -2.95 12.26
C PHE A 40 1.65 -3.86 11.05
N LEU A 41 2.78 -3.72 10.35
CA LEU A 41 3.12 -4.59 9.22
C LEU A 41 3.29 -6.05 9.65
N ASP A 42 3.87 -6.29 10.83
CA ASP A 42 4.05 -7.65 11.36
C ASP A 42 2.72 -8.35 11.66
N ARG A 43 1.70 -7.60 12.11
CA ARG A 43 0.34 -8.14 12.28
C ARG A 43 -0.30 -8.45 10.93
N LEU A 44 -0.18 -7.56 9.95
CA LEU A 44 -0.72 -7.79 8.61
C LEU A 44 -0.10 -9.01 7.93
N LEU A 45 1.22 -9.19 8.07
CA LEU A 45 1.92 -10.36 7.57
C LEU A 45 1.45 -11.65 8.25
N LYS A 46 1.19 -11.65 9.56
CA LYS A 46 0.65 -12.81 10.29
C LYS A 46 -0.80 -13.15 9.90
N MET A 47 -1.53 -12.19 9.36
CA MET A 47 -2.90 -12.37 8.88
C MET A 47 -2.96 -12.79 7.41
N ASP A 48 -1.82 -12.92 6.74
CA ASP A 48 -1.74 -13.15 5.29
C ASP A 48 -2.61 -12.16 4.49
N ALA A 49 -2.56 -10.88 4.89
CA ALA A 49 -3.44 -9.84 4.37
C ALA A 49 -3.16 -9.40 2.92
N ASP A 50 -2.21 -10.02 2.22
CA ASP A 50 -1.82 -9.61 0.86
C ASP A 50 -2.99 -9.60 -0.10
N ASP A 51 -3.73 -10.70 -0.21
CA ASP A 51 -4.84 -10.80 -1.16
C ASP A 51 -5.92 -9.76 -0.86
N LEU A 52 -6.25 -9.56 0.42
CA LEU A 52 -7.20 -8.53 0.86
C LEU A 52 -6.73 -7.12 0.47
N ILE A 53 -5.44 -6.82 0.64
CA ILE A 53 -4.88 -5.51 0.28
C ILE A 53 -4.85 -5.33 -1.24
N ARG A 54 -4.49 -6.38 -1.99
CA ARG A 54 -4.49 -6.35 -3.46
C ARG A 54 -5.89 -6.08 -4.00
N ASP A 55 -6.89 -6.81 -3.51
CA ASP A 55 -8.28 -6.65 -3.92
C ASP A 55 -8.78 -5.23 -3.61
N ALA A 56 -8.52 -4.73 -2.39
CA ALA A 56 -8.90 -3.38 -2.00
C ALA A 56 -8.26 -2.28 -2.88
N ILE A 57 -6.99 -2.45 -3.28
CA ILE A 57 -6.31 -1.49 -4.19
C ILE A 57 -6.99 -1.43 -5.56
N VAL A 58 -7.36 -2.60 -6.10
CA VAL A 58 -8.05 -2.71 -7.40
C VAL A 58 -9.46 -2.13 -7.31
N GLU A 59 -10.22 -2.47 -6.27
CA GLU A 59 -11.57 -1.94 -6.05
C GLU A 59 -11.56 -0.40 -5.90
N LEU A 60 -10.56 0.16 -5.24
CA LEU A 60 -10.40 1.61 -5.13
C LEU A 60 -10.12 2.28 -6.47
N GLU A 61 -9.39 1.62 -7.38
CA GLU A 61 -9.12 2.17 -8.73
C GLU A 61 -10.42 2.37 -9.51
N ASP A 62 -11.35 1.41 -9.43
CA ASP A 62 -12.65 1.51 -10.07
C ASP A 62 -13.47 2.69 -9.53
N LEU A 63 -13.33 3.02 -8.24
CA LEU A 63 -13.99 4.17 -7.60
C LEU A 63 -13.32 5.51 -7.92
N ILE A 64 -11.99 5.52 -8.08
CA ILE A 64 -11.21 6.70 -8.45
C ILE A 64 -11.44 7.07 -9.91
N GLY A 65 -11.79 6.08 -10.74
CA GLY A 65 -11.99 6.21 -12.17
C GLY A 65 -10.68 5.99 -12.92
N LYS A 66 -10.72 5.15 -13.96
CA LYS A 66 -9.60 4.80 -14.83
C LYS A 66 -9.08 6.02 -15.58
N GLU A 67 -8.21 6.82 -14.95
CA GLU A 67 -7.46 7.84 -15.67
C GLU A 67 -6.37 7.16 -16.48
N SER A 68 -6.73 6.86 -17.74
CA SER A 68 -5.82 6.74 -18.88
C SER A 68 -4.68 5.73 -18.73
N TYR A 69 -5.00 4.44 -18.89
CA TYR A 69 -4.08 3.51 -19.53
C TYR A 69 -4.75 2.94 -20.78
N SER A 70 -4.08 3.03 -21.92
CA SER A 70 -4.35 2.15 -23.05
C SER A 70 -4.12 0.73 -22.54
N HIS A 71 -5.20 -0.04 -22.46
CA HIS A 71 -5.30 -1.36 -21.83
C HIS A 71 -4.39 -2.45 -22.47
N ASP A 72 -3.55 -2.08 -23.44
CA ASP A 72 -2.94 -3.00 -24.41
C ASP A 72 -1.56 -3.57 -23.99
N GLU A 73 -0.92 -3.09 -22.91
CA GLU A 73 0.43 -3.56 -22.53
C GLU A 73 0.55 -4.13 -21.09
N CYS A 74 -0.51 -4.13 -20.28
CA CYS A 74 -0.42 -4.56 -18.88
C CYS A 74 -1.32 -5.77 -18.59
N SER A 75 -0.69 -6.91 -18.32
CA SER A 75 -1.39 -8.18 -18.07
C SER A 75 -2.03 -8.28 -16.67
N ASP A 76 -1.55 -7.51 -15.70
CA ASP A 76 -2.08 -7.48 -14.32
C ASP A 76 -2.44 -6.04 -13.91
N PRO A 77 -3.74 -5.71 -13.75
CA PRO A 77 -4.20 -4.40 -13.30
C PRO A 77 -3.56 -3.95 -11.98
N PHE A 78 -3.35 -4.89 -11.06
CA PHE A 78 -2.74 -4.60 -9.76
C PHE A 78 -1.30 -4.11 -9.94
N GLU A 79 -0.48 -4.83 -10.72
CA GLU A 79 0.91 -4.45 -10.99
C GLU A 79 1.00 -3.08 -11.66
N CYS A 80 0.04 -2.75 -12.53
CA CYS A 80 -0.04 -1.42 -13.12
C CYS A 80 -0.29 -0.33 -12.06
N ILE A 81 -1.25 -0.54 -11.15
CA ILE A 81 -1.61 0.44 -10.13
C ILE A 81 -0.45 0.67 -9.16
N VAL A 82 0.14 -0.39 -8.61
CA VAL A 82 1.18 -0.29 -7.58
C VAL A 82 2.52 0.26 -8.09
N ASN A 83 2.74 0.24 -9.40
CA ASN A 83 3.97 0.74 -10.03
C ASN A 83 3.77 2.04 -10.83
N ARG A 84 2.54 2.60 -10.86
CA ARG A 84 2.23 3.88 -11.56
C ARG A 84 3.04 5.06 -11.03
N GLU A 85 3.36 5.06 -9.75
CA GLU A 85 4.13 6.08 -9.08
C GLU A 85 5.02 5.41 -8.04
N SER A 86 6.24 5.92 -7.86
CA SER A 86 7.20 5.34 -6.92
C SER A 86 6.65 5.38 -5.48
N VAL A 87 6.90 4.32 -4.72
CA VAL A 87 6.43 4.23 -3.33
C VAL A 87 7.07 5.32 -2.46
N GLU A 88 8.31 5.73 -2.78
CA GLU A 88 9.02 6.81 -2.10
C GLU A 88 8.30 8.15 -2.29
N TYR A 89 7.75 8.40 -3.48
CA TYR A 89 6.96 9.61 -3.73
C TYR A 89 5.66 9.60 -2.92
N LYS A 90 4.98 8.45 -2.86
CA LYS A 90 3.79 8.28 -2.00
C LYS A 90 4.13 8.49 -0.52
N CYS A 91 5.21 7.87 -0.04
CA CYS A 91 5.68 8.05 1.34
C CYS A 91 5.93 9.52 1.65
N ARG A 92 6.63 10.24 0.76
CA ARG A 92 6.89 11.68 0.91
C ARG A 92 5.62 12.52 0.96
N ARG A 93 4.61 12.20 0.14
CA ARG A 93 3.30 12.89 0.12
C ARG A 93 2.63 12.86 1.48
N TYR A 94 2.80 11.79 2.24
CA TYR A 94 2.16 11.58 3.54
C TYR A 94 3.09 11.74 4.75
N GLY A 95 4.34 12.16 4.54
CA GLY A 95 5.31 12.32 5.65
C GLY A 95 5.80 11.00 6.25
N ILE A 96 5.70 9.90 5.50
CA ILE A 96 6.16 8.58 5.90
C ILE A 96 7.64 8.46 5.48
N PRO A 97 8.58 8.05 6.36
CA PRO A 97 10.01 7.97 6.03
C PRO A 97 10.36 6.98 4.91
N GLY A 98 9.59 5.90 4.83
CA GLY A 98 9.73 4.80 3.88
C GLY A 98 8.60 3.79 4.11
N PRO A 99 8.35 2.86 3.18
CA PRO A 99 7.23 1.93 3.30
C PRO A 99 7.34 1.01 4.52
N GLU A 100 8.53 0.71 5.00
CA GLU A 100 8.76 0.00 6.27
C GLU A 100 8.33 0.81 7.51
N GLY A 101 8.19 2.12 7.37
CA GLY A 101 7.87 3.06 8.44
C GLY A 101 6.38 3.40 8.57
N ILE A 102 5.51 2.88 7.70
CA ILE A 102 4.06 3.13 7.77
C ILE A 102 3.47 2.52 9.03
N LYS A 103 2.63 3.27 9.74
CA LYS A 103 1.99 2.84 10.98
C LYS A 103 0.47 2.81 10.83
N LEU A 104 -0.19 2.25 11.84
CA LEU A 104 -1.64 2.18 11.89
C LEU A 104 -2.26 3.59 11.87
N GLU A 105 -1.66 4.54 12.59
CA GLU A 105 -2.16 5.91 12.70
C GLU A 105 -2.20 6.64 11.35
N ASP A 106 -1.31 6.27 10.43
CA ASP A 106 -1.29 6.80 9.06
C ASP A 106 -2.57 6.43 8.31
N VAL A 107 -3.19 5.30 8.64
CA VAL A 107 -4.37 4.76 7.95
C VAL A 107 -5.66 5.04 8.73
N GLU A 108 -5.63 5.05 10.06
CA GLU A 108 -6.81 5.34 10.89
C GLU A 108 -7.45 6.67 10.55
N CYS A 109 -6.62 7.69 10.28
CA CYS A 109 -7.12 9.02 9.94
C CYS A 109 -8.00 9.01 8.68
N ILE A 110 -7.67 8.19 7.67
CA ILE A 110 -8.49 8.11 6.45
C ILE A 110 -9.71 7.22 6.65
N LEU A 111 -9.57 6.10 7.37
CA LEU A 111 -10.70 5.21 7.69
C LEU A 111 -11.79 5.92 8.48
N SER A 112 -11.41 6.80 9.43
CA SER A 112 -12.36 7.60 10.21
C SER A 112 -13.17 8.63 9.41
N ARG A 113 -12.77 8.93 8.17
CA ARG A 113 -13.49 9.85 7.27
C ARG A 113 -14.42 9.10 6.31
N ILE A 114 -14.21 7.79 6.15
CA ILE A 114 -14.90 6.94 5.20
C ILE A 114 -16.02 6.15 5.90
N ILE A 115 -15.81 5.77 7.16
CA ILE A 115 -16.79 5.13 8.06
C ILE A 115 -17.58 6.23 8.79
#